data_AF-A0A8R1ECZ2-F1
#
_entry.id   AF-A0A8R1ECZ2-F1
#
_cell.length_a   1.000
_cell.length_b   1.000
_cell.length_c   1.000
_cell.angle_alpha   90.00
_cell.angle_beta   90.00
_cell.angle_gamma   90.00
#
_symmetry.space_group_name_H-M   'P 1'
#
loop_
_entity.id
_entity.type
_entity.pdbx_description
1 polymer ?
#
loop_
_entity_poly.entity_id
_entity_poly.type
_entity_poly.pdbx_seq_one_letter_code
_entity_poly.pdbx_strand_id
1 'polypeptide(L)'
;MSELREAYESVSSRTCSLHDACDRALAEQTALSTGSQLIKTNLYYFKQAEVIMKKLSVAKLMVTGQSFAAILVSIDDCLTYLRAHPEYKESEVYIAKFEQCLSR
;
A
#
# COMPACT_ATOMS: atom_id res chain seq x y z
N MET A 1 49.79 -19.25 22.86
CA MET A 1 49.35 -19.41 21.46
C MET A 1 47.94 -20.01 21.37
N SER A 2 47.59 -21.06 22.15
CA SER A 2 46.22 -21.65 22.14
C SER A 2 45.13 -20.70 22.67
N GLU A 3 45.33 -20.11 23.85
CA GLU A 3 44.31 -19.24 24.48
C GLU A 3 43.93 -18.01 23.64
N LEU A 4 44.90 -17.37 23.00
CA LEU A 4 44.63 -16.22 22.13
C LEU A 4 43.81 -16.62 20.90
N ARG A 5 44.04 -17.83 20.38
CA ARG A 5 43.30 -18.37 19.24
C ARG A 5 41.86 -18.73 19.64
N GLU A 6 41.68 -19.38 20.79
CA GLU A 6 40.34 -19.69 21.33
C GLU A 6 39.53 -18.42 21.64
N ALA A 7 40.17 -17.41 22.22
CA ALA A 7 39.54 -16.11 22.46
C ALA A 7 39.13 -15.43 21.14
N TYR A 8 39.98 -15.48 20.12
CA TYR A 8 39.67 -14.93 18.80
C TYR A 8 38.52 -15.67 18.12
N GLU A 9 38.51 -17.01 18.14
CA GLU A 9 37.44 -17.83 17.59
C GLU A 9 36.11 -17.57 18.31
N SER A 10 36.13 -17.42 19.63
CA SER A 10 34.95 -17.06 20.44
C SER A 10 34.40 -15.68 20.07
N VAL A 11 35.25 -14.65 20.00
CA VAL A 11 34.85 -13.30 19.60
C VAL A 11 34.30 -13.29 18.18
N SER A 12 35.01 -13.93 17.24
CA SER A 12 34.58 -14.02 15.84
C SER A 12 33.22 -14.71 15.70
N SER A 13 33.01 -15.83 16.39
CA SER A 13 31.73 -16.54 16.40
C SER A 13 30.59 -15.68 16.94
N ARG A 14 30.83 -14.96 18.05
CA ARG A 14 29.84 -14.03 18.63
C ARG A 14 29.55 -12.86 17.71
N THR A 15 30.56 -12.29 17.05
CA THR A 15 30.40 -11.20 16.09
C THR A 15 29.61 -11.65 14.86
N CYS A 16 29.91 -12.83 14.30
CA CYS A 16 29.14 -13.39 13.18
C CYS A 16 27.69 -13.64 13.60
N SER A 17 27.46 -14.24 14.77
CA SER A 17 26.10 -14.50 15.28
C SER A 17 25.29 -13.20 15.47
N LEU A 18 25.94 -12.15 15.96
CA LEU A 18 25.32 -10.83 16.10
C LEU A 18 25.03 -10.20 14.74
N HIS A 19 25.97 -10.28 13.80
CA HIS A 19 25.79 -9.80 12.44
C HIS A 19 24.58 -10.48 11.77
N ASP A 20 24.49 -11.80 11.84
CA ASP A 20 23.37 -12.56 11.28
C ASP A 20 22.03 -12.17 11.93
N ALA A 21 22.03 -11.89 13.24
CA ALA A 21 20.84 -11.41 13.92
C ALA A 21 20.43 -10.01 13.45
N CYS A 22 21.38 -9.11 13.24
CA CYS A 22 21.14 -7.78 12.67
C CYS A 22 20.58 -7.88 11.24
N ASP A 23 21.16 -8.73 10.39
CA ASP A 23 20.70 -8.94 9.02
C ASP A 23 19.27 -9.47 8.97
N ARG A 24 18.95 -10.46 9.82
CA ARG A 24 17.58 -10.98 9.93
C ARG A 24 16.60 -9.90 10.39
N ALA A 25 16.95 -9.14 11.43
CA ALA A 25 16.10 -8.08 11.94
C ALA A 25 15.86 -6.98 10.89
N LEU A 26 16.89 -6.62 10.10
CA LEU A 26 16.77 -5.65 9.02
C LEU A 26 15.87 -6.18 7.89
N ALA A 27 16.01 -7.46 7.54
CA ALA A 27 15.15 -8.10 6.54
C ALA A 27 13.68 -8.12 7.00
N GLU A 28 13.42 -8.46 8.26
CA GLU A 28 12.08 -8.43 8.86
C GLU A 28 11.50 -7.02 8.89
N GLN A 29 12.26 -6.02 9.31
CA GLN A 29 11.85 -4.62 9.30
C GLN A 29 11.48 -4.15 7.88
N THR A 30 12.29 -4.54 6.89
CA THR A 30 12.02 -4.22 5.48
C THR A 30 10.72 -4.85 5.03
N ALA A 31 10.51 -6.14 5.30
CA ALA A 31 9.29 -6.86 4.93
C ALA A 31 8.03 -6.24 5.58
N LEU A 32 8.11 -5.88 6.87
CA LEU A 32 7.02 -5.22 7.58
C LEU A 32 6.72 -3.83 7.00
N SER A 33 7.74 -3.05 6.65
CA SER A 33 7.59 -1.74 6.03
C SER A 33 6.90 -1.85 4.66
N THR A 34 7.35 -2.78 3.82
CA THR A 34 6.73 -3.07 2.52
C THR A 34 5.27 -3.51 2.68
N GLY A 35 4.98 -4.40 3.62
CA GLY A 35 3.61 -4.83 3.91
C GLY A 35 2.72 -3.68 4.37
N SER A 36 3.22 -2.81 5.24
CA SER A 36 2.50 -1.60 5.67
C SER A 36 2.19 -0.68 4.50
N GLN A 37 3.14 -0.49 3.59
CA GLN A 37 2.94 0.35 2.41
C GLN A 37 1.90 -0.26 1.47
N LEU A 38 1.93 -1.57 1.25
CA LEU A 38 0.92 -2.25 0.44
C LEU A 38 -0.48 -2.09 1.03
N ILE A 39 -0.64 -2.28 2.35
CA ILE A 39 -1.92 -2.08 3.03
C ILE A 39 -2.41 -0.63 2.85
N LYS A 40 -1.53 0.37 2.98
CA LYS A 40 -1.88 1.78 2.77
C LYS A 40 -2.33 2.04 1.33
N THR A 41 -1.61 1.52 0.35
CA THR A 41 -1.98 1.64 -1.07
C THR A 41 -3.32 0.99 -1.34
N ASN A 42 -3.57 -0.22 -0.84
CA ASN A 42 -4.86 -0.89 -1.01
C ASN A 42 -5.99 -0.05 -0.41
N LEU A 43 -5.83 0.38 0.84
CA LEU A 43 -6.83 1.20 1.55
C LEU A 43 -7.08 2.55 0.87
N TYR A 44 -6.10 3.11 0.16
CA TYR A 44 -6.27 4.36 -0.56
C TYR A 44 -7.42 4.27 -1.57
N TYR A 45 -7.46 3.24 -2.41
CA TYR A 45 -8.51 3.07 -3.43
C TYR A 45 -9.90 2.90 -2.82
N PHE A 46 -10.03 2.16 -1.72
CA PHE A 46 -11.30 2.01 -1.02
C PHE A 46 -11.76 3.33 -0.38
N LYS A 47 -10.86 4.10 0.25
CA LYS A 47 -11.21 5.42 0.81
C LYS A 47 -11.52 6.44 -0.27
N GLN A 48 -10.91 6.32 -1.45
CA GLN A 48 -11.08 7.25 -2.55
C GLN A 48 -12.53 7.28 -3.06
N ALA A 49 -13.27 6.17 -2.94
CA ALA A 49 -14.70 6.10 -3.25
C ALA A 49 -15.54 7.09 -2.43
N GLU A 50 -15.33 7.16 -1.11
CA GLU A 50 -16.07 8.09 -0.24
C GLU A 50 -15.75 9.55 -0.58
N VAL A 51 -14.46 9.83 -0.85
CA VAL A 51 -14.00 11.16 -1.25
C VAL A 51 -14.63 11.58 -2.57
N ILE A 52 -14.69 10.68 -3.55
CA ILE A 52 -15.30 10.93 -4.87
C ILE A 52 -16.81 11.16 -4.72
N MET A 53 -17.52 10.29 -3.98
CA MET A 53 -18.95 10.48 -3.71
C MET A 53 -19.24 11.82 -3.04
N LYS A 54 -18.44 12.19 -2.04
CA LYS A 54 -18.58 13.47 -1.35
C LYS A 54 -18.37 14.64 -2.30
N LYS A 55 -17.33 14.60 -3.14
CA LYS A 55 -17.08 15.64 -4.15
C LYS A 55 -18.24 15.74 -5.14
N LEU A 56 -18.72 14.62 -5.67
CA LEU A 56 -19.83 14.57 -6.62
C LEU A 56 -21.15 15.08 -6.01
N SER A 57 -21.35 14.88 -4.71
CA SER A 57 -22.55 15.37 -3.99
C SER A 57 -22.59 16.89 -3.78
N VAL A 58 -21.50 17.62 -4.02
CA VAL A 58 -21.48 19.07 -3.86
C VAL A 58 -22.25 19.71 -5.03
N ALA A 59 -23.39 20.33 -4.73
CA ALA A 59 -24.29 20.99 -5.69
C ALA A 59 -23.65 22.10 -6.57
N LYS A 60 -22.39 22.47 -6.28
CA LYS A 60 -21.58 23.44 -7.04
C LYS A 60 -20.53 22.79 -7.95
N LEU A 61 -20.56 21.47 -8.14
CA LEU A 61 -19.69 20.84 -9.14
C LEU A 61 -20.10 21.36 -10.53
N MET A 62 -19.44 22.42 -11.00
CA MET A 62 -19.52 22.81 -12.41
C MET A 62 -18.96 21.63 -13.20
N VAL A 63 -19.86 20.86 -13.78
CA VAL A 63 -19.60 19.66 -14.62
C VAL A 63 -18.66 19.98 -15.80
N THR A 64 -18.41 21.26 -16.06
CA THR A 64 -17.54 21.80 -17.12
C THR A 64 -16.13 22.22 -16.64
N GLY A 65 -15.79 22.09 -15.36
CA GLY A 65 -14.48 22.48 -14.82
C GLY A 65 -13.42 21.37 -14.90
N GLN A 66 -12.13 21.74 -14.97
CA GLN A 66 -10.98 20.82 -14.87
C GLN A 66 -11.06 19.90 -13.62
N SER A 67 -11.77 20.33 -12.58
CA SER A 67 -12.06 19.55 -11.37
C SER A 67 -12.90 18.31 -11.62
N PHE A 68 -13.84 18.33 -12.57
CA PHE A 68 -14.65 17.15 -12.92
C PHE A 68 -13.85 16.13 -13.71
N ALA A 69 -13.06 16.60 -14.69
CA ALA A 69 -12.14 15.74 -15.44
C ALA A 69 -11.13 15.02 -14.50
N ALA A 70 -10.58 15.73 -13.51
CA ALA A 70 -9.70 15.12 -12.51
C ALA A 70 -10.39 14.05 -11.66
N ILE A 71 -11.69 14.22 -11.35
CA ILE A 71 -12.48 13.21 -10.65
C ILE A 71 -12.69 11.97 -11.53
N LEU A 72 -13.01 12.15 -12.81
CA LEU A 72 -13.17 11.03 -13.76
C LEU A 72 -11.88 10.23 -13.92
N VAL A 73 -10.73 10.91 -14.06
CA VAL A 73 -9.41 10.25 -14.09
C VAL A 73 -9.17 9.45 -12.80
N SER A 74 -9.49 10.05 -11.64
CA SER A 74 -9.35 9.36 -10.35
C SER A 74 -10.26 8.12 -10.24
N ILE A 75 -11.48 8.18 -10.81
CA ILE A 75 -12.40 7.02 -10.86
C ILE A 75 -11.83 5.94 -11.76
N ASP A 76 -11.32 6.30 -12.94
CA ASP A 76 -10.73 5.36 -13.90
C ASP A 76 -9.51 4.64 -13.32
N ASP A 77 -8.63 5.38 -12.64
CA ASP A 77 -7.48 4.82 -11.91
C ASP A 77 -7.93 3.83 -10.84
N CYS A 78 -8.97 4.17 -10.06
CA CYS A 78 -9.51 3.29 -9.03
C CYS A 78 -10.15 2.03 -9.61
N LEU A 79 -10.90 2.16 -10.70
CA LEU A 79 -11.54 1.04 -11.39
C LEU A 79 -10.48 0.10 -11.99
N THR A 80 -9.45 0.65 -12.64
CA THR A 80 -8.34 -0.11 -13.21
C THR A 80 -7.64 -0.91 -12.12
N TYR A 81 -7.33 -0.29 -10.99
CA TYR A 81 -6.69 -0.95 -9.87
C TYR A 81 -7.57 -2.07 -9.26
N LEU A 82 -8.84 -1.78 -8.96
CA LEU A 82 -9.73 -2.78 -8.35
C LEU A 82 -10.04 -3.95 -9.29
N ARG A 83 -10.11 -3.72 -10.61
CA ARG A 83 -10.30 -4.78 -11.61
C ARG A 83 -9.05 -5.64 -11.79
N ALA A 84 -7.85 -5.06 -11.60
CA ALA A 84 -6.60 -5.81 -11.58
C ALA A 84 -6.44 -6.67 -10.30
N HIS A 85 -7.21 -6.38 -9.25
CA HIS A 85 -7.18 -7.09 -7.96
C HIS A 85 -8.54 -7.72 -7.58
N PRO A 86 -9.04 -8.70 -8.35
CA PRO A 86 -10.30 -9.39 -8.07
C PRO A 86 -10.26 -10.25 -6.80
N GLU A 87 -9.06 -10.55 -6.27
CA GLU A 87 -8.87 -11.30 -5.02
C GLU A 87 -9.34 -10.56 -3.78
N TYR A 88 -9.48 -9.22 -3.83
CA TYR A 88 -10.01 -8.49 -2.70
C TYR A 88 -11.53 -8.65 -2.61
N LYS A 89 -11.98 -9.14 -1.46
CA LYS A 89 -13.39 -9.43 -1.17
C LYS A 89 -14.35 -8.27 -1.47
N GLU A 90 -13.88 -7.03 -1.30
CA GLU A 90 -14.70 -5.82 -1.48
C GLU A 90 -14.52 -5.17 -2.87
N SER A 91 -13.65 -5.70 -3.74
CA SER A 91 -13.39 -5.12 -5.07
C SER A 91 -14.67 -4.96 -5.89
N GLU A 92 -15.50 -6.00 -5.99
CA GLU A 92 -16.74 -5.96 -6.77
C GLU A 92 -17.73 -4.90 -6.26
N VAL A 93 -17.87 -4.78 -4.94
CA VAL A 93 -18.77 -3.80 -4.30
C VAL A 93 -18.29 -2.37 -4.59
N TYR A 94 -16.99 -2.13 -4.54
CA TYR A 94 -16.44 -0.79 -4.79
C TYR A 94 -16.41 -0.45 -6.28
N ILE A 95 -16.18 -1.42 -7.16
CA ILE A 95 -16.35 -1.24 -8.62
C ILE A 95 -17.79 -0.79 -8.92
N ALA A 96 -18.79 -1.48 -8.38
CA ALA A 96 -20.20 -1.12 -8.58
C ALA A 96 -20.51 0.30 -8.06
N LYS A 97 -19.91 0.70 -6.92
CA LYS A 97 -20.04 2.07 -6.39
C LYS A 97 -19.45 3.12 -7.34
N PHE A 98 -18.28 2.85 -7.93
CA PHE A 98 -17.65 3.74 -8.90
C PHE A 98 -18.45 3.82 -10.21
N GLU A 99 -18.93 2.70 -10.73
CA GLU A 99 -19.80 2.66 -11.91
C GLU A 99 -21.11 3.42 -11.68
N GLN A 100 -21.69 3.31 -10.48
CA GLN A 100 -22.85 4.10 -10.09
C GLN A 100 -22.55 5.60 -10.13
N CYS A 101 -21.36 6.03 -9.69
CA CYS A 101 -20.95 7.44 -9.75
C CYS A 101 -20.80 7.96 -11.19
N LEU A 102 -20.47 7.08 -12.16
CA LEU A 102 -20.37 7.44 -13.58
C LEU A 102 -21.74 7.45 -14.28
N SER A 103 -22.69 6.66 -13.78
CA SER A 103 -24.06 6.58 -14.33
C SER A 103 -24.99 7.72 -13.90
N ARG A 104 -24.57 8.51 -12.90
CA ARG A 104 -25.31 9.64 -12.33
C ARG A 104 -24.91 10.95 -12.99
#